data_AF-A0AAI8YH66-F1
#
_entry.id   AF-A0AAI8YH66-F1
#
_cell.length_a   1.000
_cell.length_b   1.000
_cell.length_c   1.000
_cell.angle_alpha   90.00
_cell.angle_beta   90.00
_cell.angle_gamma   90.00
#
_symmetry.space_group_name_H-M   'P 1'
#
loop_
_entity.id
_entity.type
_entity.pdbx_description
1 polymer ?
#
loop_
_entity_poly.entity_id
_entity_poly.type
_entity_poly.pdbx_seq_one_letter_code
_entity_poly.pdbx_strand_id
1 'polypeptide(L)'
;MATTTEASLNERLLTAKCSRRACLAALRGGEVEQALGDPVYRLCLIRGIRYHYGLGEELRGTLPVFNRALNARSIMSNVIASFEGCPDDEVPYCVWHPETALQETYRELARRYPKMVYQVGRACAVAGYTQLYTQLYNELDILPDVHIAQEARKCGNLAIFEDIMSWTVRYSIMNDYTLSTNLDKPHSAHLNGDTCARWILDVKQGFKDADCEYEEEDGKLVSMGVWDEQGYDDNMF
;
A
#
# COMPACT_ATOMS: atom_id res chain seq x y z
N MET A 1 4.94 -31.54 -27.27
CA MET A 1 5.17 -30.29 -26.52
C MET A 1 3.81 -29.65 -26.34
N ALA A 2 3.24 -29.72 -25.15
CA ALA A 2 1.95 -29.09 -24.88
C ALA A 2 2.18 -27.58 -24.82
N THR A 3 1.64 -26.86 -25.79
CA THR A 3 1.44 -25.42 -25.68
C THR A 3 0.40 -25.21 -24.60
N THR A 4 0.84 -24.83 -23.40
CA THR A 4 -0.04 -24.40 -22.32
C THR A 4 -0.80 -23.18 -22.85
N THR A 5 -2.07 -23.37 -23.21
CA THR A 5 -2.95 -22.26 -23.57
C THR A 5 -3.00 -21.33 -22.35
N GLU A 6 -2.59 -20.09 -22.54
CA GLU A 6 -2.62 -19.09 -21.48
C GLU A 6 -4.09 -18.88 -21.08
N ALA A 7 -4.44 -19.22 -19.83
CA ALA A 7 -5.81 -19.09 -19.34
C ALA A 7 -6.21 -17.62 -19.39
N SER A 8 -7.44 -17.35 -19.80
CA SER A 8 -7.98 -15.99 -19.80
C SER A 8 -7.96 -15.41 -18.39
N LEU A 9 -7.88 -14.08 -18.27
CA LEU A 9 -7.86 -13.41 -16.96
C LEU A 9 -9.03 -13.83 -16.06
N ASN A 10 -10.22 -13.99 -16.64
CA ASN A 10 -11.40 -14.44 -15.91
C ASN A 10 -11.22 -15.86 -15.35
N GLU A 11 -10.65 -16.79 -16.14
CA GLU A 11 -10.34 -18.13 -15.66
C GLU A 11 -9.28 -18.11 -14.56
N ARG A 12 -8.28 -17.22 -14.67
CA ARG A 12 -7.26 -17.01 -13.64
C ARG A 12 -7.89 -16.54 -12.32
N LEU A 13 -8.80 -15.58 -12.39
CA LEU A 13 -9.50 -15.01 -11.23
C LEU A 13 -10.48 -15.99 -10.59
N LEU A 14 -11.02 -16.95 -11.34
CA LEU A 14 -11.90 -18.01 -10.81
C LEU A 14 -11.12 -19.20 -10.23
N THR A 15 -9.81 -19.28 -10.46
CA THR A 15 -8.98 -20.38 -9.98
C THR A 15 -8.48 -20.09 -8.56
N ALA A 16 -9.13 -20.67 -7.55
CA ALA A 16 -8.81 -20.48 -6.13
C ALA A 16 -7.77 -21.46 -5.56
N LYS A 17 -7.32 -22.46 -6.33
CA LYS A 17 -6.37 -23.46 -5.82
C LYS A 17 -4.93 -23.01 -6.02
N CYS A 18 -4.34 -22.42 -4.98
CA CYS A 18 -2.92 -22.07 -4.95
C CYS A 18 -2.14 -23.02 -4.03
N SER A 19 -0.85 -23.23 -4.32
CA SER A 19 0.04 -24.02 -3.46
C SER A 19 0.90 -23.11 -2.58
N ARG A 20 1.27 -23.56 -1.37
CA ARG A 20 2.27 -22.86 -0.55
C ARG A 20 3.55 -22.51 -1.30
N ARG A 21 4.01 -23.38 -2.21
CA ARG A 21 5.19 -23.15 -3.06
C ARG A 21 4.99 -21.93 -3.96
N ALA A 22 3.82 -21.79 -4.56
CA ALA A 22 3.45 -20.68 -5.41
C ALA A 22 3.39 -19.36 -4.62
N CYS A 23 2.77 -19.36 -3.45
CA CYS A 23 2.73 -18.19 -2.55
C CYS A 23 4.15 -17.73 -2.18
N LEU A 24 5.03 -18.68 -1.83
CA LEU A 24 6.44 -18.38 -1.53
C LEU A 24 7.21 -17.88 -2.76
N ALA A 25 6.90 -18.36 -3.96
CA ALA A 25 7.49 -17.87 -5.20
C ALA A 25 7.05 -16.42 -5.47
N ALA A 26 5.75 -16.12 -5.37
CA ALA A 26 5.21 -14.77 -5.54
C ALA A 26 5.86 -13.76 -4.57
N LEU A 27 5.99 -14.10 -3.29
CA LEU A 27 6.68 -13.28 -2.29
C LEU A 27 8.14 -12.95 -2.66
N ARG A 28 8.79 -13.85 -3.40
CA ARG A 28 10.21 -13.74 -3.79
C ARG A 28 10.40 -13.13 -5.18
N GLY A 29 9.34 -12.66 -5.82
CA GLY A 29 9.40 -12.12 -7.18
C GLY A 29 9.55 -13.18 -8.26
N GLY A 30 9.09 -14.40 -7.98
CA GLY A 30 8.95 -15.45 -9.00
C GLY A 30 7.80 -15.17 -9.97
N GLU A 31 7.61 -16.07 -10.93
CA GLU A 31 6.57 -15.93 -11.95
C GLU A 31 5.16 -15.86 -11.37
N VAL A 32 4.29 -15.11 -12.05
CA VAL A 32 2.89 -14.97 -11.68
C VAL A 32 2.14 -16.23 -12.13
N GLU A 33 1.73 -17.05 -11.17
CA GLU A 33 0.86 -18.21 -11.43
C GLU A 33 -0.56 -17.80 -11.87
N GLN A 34 -1.27 -18.76 -12.46
CA GLN A 34 -2.62 -18.57 -12.99
C GLN A 34 -3.71 -18.51 -11.92
N ALA A 35 -3.48 -19.03 -10.70
CA ALA A 35 -4.49 -19.10 -9.64
C ALA A 35 -4.68 -17.75 -8.92
N LEU A 36 -5.16 -16.73 -9.63
CA LEU A 36 -5.44 -15.41 -9.07
C LEU A 36 -6.71 -15.38 -8.22
N GLY A 37 -7.51 -16.45 -8.14
CA GLY A 37 -8.70 -16.52 -7.27
C GLY A 37 -8.40 -16.70 -5.79
N ASP A 38 -7.20 -17.18 -5.45
CA ASP A 38 -6.82 -17.45 -4.06
C ASP A 38 -6.41 -16.15 -3.32
N PRO A 39 -7.08 -15.77 -2.20
CA PRO A 39 -6.78 -14.51 -1.52
C PRO A 39 -5.38 -14.47 -0.90
N VAL A 40 -4.92 -15.58 -0.32
CA VAL A 40 -3.59 -15.68 0.29
C VAL A 40 -2.52 -15.46 -0.78
N TYR A 41 -2.69 -16.05 -1.96
CA TYR A 41 -1.85 -15.83 -3.11
C TYR A 41 -1.89 -14.39 -3.60
N ARG A 42 -3.08 -13.76 -3.71
CA ARG A 42 -3.19 -12.33 -4.08
C ARG A 42 -2.38 -11.47 -3.11
N LEU A 43 -2.47 -11.69 -1.80
CA LEU A 43 -1.69 -10.97 -0.79
C LEU A 43 -0.19 -11.21 -0.94
N CYS A 44 0.23 -12.46 -1.15
CA CYS A 44 1.62 -12.83 -1.41
C CYS A 44 2.17 -12.13 -2.66
N LEU A 45 1.36 -12.07 -3.73
CA LEU A 45 1.69 -11.44 -4.99
C LEU A 45 1.74 -9.93 -4.87
N ILE A 46 0.78 -9.29 -4.19
CA ILE A 46 0.81 -7.84 -3.90
C ILE A 46 2.09 -7.48 -3.17
N ARG A 47 2.47 -8.27 -2.14
CA ARG A 47 3.75 -8.09 -1.46
C ARG A 47 4.93 -8.28 -2.41
N GLY A 48 4.92 -9.32 -3.25
CA GLY A 48 5.90 -9.53 -4.30
C GLY A 48 6.07 -8.30 -5.19
N ILE A 49 4.97 -7.77 -5.74
CA ILE A 49 4.94 -6.60 -6.62
C ILE A 49 5.60 -5.39 -5.92
N ARG A 50 5.27 -5.15 -4.65
CA ARG A 50 5.86 -4.03 -3.88
C ARG A 50 7.38 -4.17 -3.70
N TYR A 51 7.89 -5.39 -3.57
CA TYR A 51 9.31 -5.64 -3.33
C TYR A 51 10.14 -5.79 -4.61
N HIS A 52 9.53 -6.20 -5.72
CA HIS A 52 10.25 -6.53 -6.96
C HIS A 52 9.71 -5.69 -8.13
N TYR A 53 10.47 -4.68 -8.54
CA TYR A 53 10.08 -3.81 -9.66
C TYR A 53 9.97 -4.61 -10.97
N GLY A 54 8.88 -4.41 -11.71
CA GLY A 54 8.58 -5.12 -12.94
C GLY A 54 7.80 -6.44 -12.76
N LEU A 55 7.67 -6.94 -11.53
CA LEU A 55 6.79 -8.09 -11.27
C LEU A 55 5.32 -7.69 -11.45
N GLY A 56 4.54 -8.55 -12.11
CA GLY A 56 3.09 -8.40 -12.19
C GLY A 56 2.61 -7.26 -13.10
N GLU A 57 3.48 -6.70 -13.95
CA GLU A 57 3.09 -5.66 -14.92
C GLU A 57 1.99 -6.13 -15.88
N GLU A 58 1.93 -7.45 -16.16
CA GLU A 58 0.83 -8.10 -16.90
C GLU A 58 -0.54 -7.97 -16.23
N LEU A 59 -0.59 -7.59 -14.95
CA LEU A 59 -1.82 -7.44 -14.17
C LEU A 59 -2.34 -6.01 -14.16
N ARG A 60 -1.72 -5.05 -14.87
CA ARG A 60 -2.29 -3.71 -15.01
C ARG A 60 -3.66 -3.76 -15.66
N GLY A 61 -4.61 -2.99 -15.12
CA GLY A 61 -5.99 -2.91 -15.60
C GLY A 61 -6.85 -4.12 -15.24
N THR A 62 -6.39 -5.02 -14.36
CA THR A 62 -7.13 -6.24 -13.99
C THR A 62 -7.99 -6.05 -12.74
N LEU A 63 -7.36 -6.01 -11.56
CA LEU A 63 -8.01 -5.74 -10.28
C LEU A 63 -7.47 -4.45 -9.65
N PRO A 64 -8.32 -3.67 -8.95
CA PRO A 64 -7.87 -2.43 -8.31
C PRO A 64 -6.71 -2.64 -7.32
N VAL A 65 -6.72 -3.75 -6.58
CA VAL A 65 -5.64 -4.09 -5.63
C VAL A 65 -4.28 -4.31 -6.30
N PHE A 66 -4.25 -4.87 -7.51
CA PHE A 66 -3.01 -5.03 -8.28
C PHE A 66 -2.56 -3.70 -8.87
N ASN A 67 -3.49 -2.92 -9.43
CA ASN A 67 -3.20 -1.57 -9.93
C ASN A 67 -2.61 -0.69 -8.83
N ARG A 68 -3.21 -0.69 -7.63
CA ARG A 68 -2.69 0.00 -6.46
C ARG A 68 -1.27 -0.42 -6.11
N ALA A 69 -0.99 -1.72 -6.08
CA ALA A 69 0.34 -2.25 -5.76
C ALA A 69 1.40 -1.86 -6.82
N LEU A 70 1.04 -1.97 -8.09
CA LEU A 70 1.89 -1.60 -9.23
C LEU A 70 2.17 -0.10 -9.24
N ASN A 71 1.14 0.73 -9.01
CA ASN A 71 1.28 2.19 -8.91
C ASN A 71 2.22 2.58 -7.77
N ALA A 72 2.07 1.95 -6.59
CA ALA A 72 2.97 2.16 -5.47
C ALA A 72 4.42 1.80 -5.83
N ARG A 73 4.63 0.61 -6.42
CA ARG A 73 5.97 0.13 -6.81
C ARG A 73 6.62 1.01 -7.87
N SER A 74 5.86 1.48 -8.87
CA SER A 74 6.37 2.41 -9.88
C SER A 74 6.89 3.70 -9.23
N ILE A 75 6.12 4.30 -8.31
CA ILE A 75 6.53 5.51 -7.59
C ILE A 75 7.82 5.25 -6.82
N MET A 76 7.89 4.15 -6.06
CA MET A 76 9.09 3.75 -5.29
C MET A 76 10.31 3.48 -6.18
N SER A 77 10.10 3.17 -7.45
CA SER A 77 11.14 3.05 -8.48
C SER A 77 11.38 4.35 -9.28
N ASN A 78 10.94 5.50 -8.76
CA ASN A 78 11.07 6.82 -9.39
C ASN A 78 10.29 7.02 -10.70
N VAL A 79 9.24 6.22 -10.92
CA VAL A 79 8.37 6.29 -12.11
C VAL A 79 6.98 6.74 -11.71
N ILE A 80 6.54 7.87 -12.25
CA ILE A 80 5.19 8.41 -12.05
C ILE A 80 4.38 8.14 -13.32
N ALA A 81 3.51 7.12 -13.25
CA ALA A 81 2.52 6.85 -14.29
C ALA A 81 1.40 7.91 -14.31
N SER A 82 0.60 7.94 -15.37
CA SER A 82 -0.60 8.79 -15.38
C SER A 82 -1.69 8.17 -14.50
N PHE A 83 -2.13 8.90 -13.47
CA PHE A 83 -3.27 8.55 -12.62
C PHE A 83 -4.53 9.36 -12.95
N GLU A 84 -4.60 9.98 -14.14
CA GLU A 84 -5.79 10.72 -14.56
C GLU A 84 -7.01 9.79 -14.65
N GLY A 85 -8.10 10.14 -13.96
CA GLY A 85 -9.31 9.31 -13.90
C GLY A 85 -9.16 7.98 -13.14
N CYS A 86 -8.02 7.76 -12.48
CA CYS A 86 -7.77 6.55 -11.69
C CYS A 86 -8.71 6.52 -10.47
N PRO A 87 -9.49 5.43 -10.28
CA PRO A 87 -10.33 5.21 -9.12
C PRO A 87 -9.55 5.33 -7.80
N ASP A 88 -10.22 5.75 -6.72
CA ASP A 88 -9.56 5.96 -5.43
C ASP A 88 -9.04 4.65 -4.80
N ASP A 89 -9.64 3.51 -5.15
CA ASP A 89 -9.17 2.19 -4.74
C ASP A 89 -7.90 1.71 -5.47
N GLU A 90 -7.47 2.43 -6.51
CA GLU A 90 -6.22 2.20 -7.24
C GLU A 90 -5.12 3.22 -6.89
N VAL A 91 -5.47 4.31 -6.23
CA VAL A 91 -4.50 5.30 -5.73
C VAL A 91 -3.65 4.63 -4.64
N PRO A 92 -2.31 4.67 -4.74
CA PRO A 92 -1.46 4.01 -3.78
C PRO A 92 -1.42 4.79 -2.46
N TYR A 93 -1.75 4.09 -1.37
CA TYR A 93 -1.71 4.65 -0.01
C TYR A 93 -0.27 4.72 0.54
N CYS A 94 0.47 3.60 0.46
CA CYS A 94 1.83 3.49 0.98
C CYS A 94 2.84 3.48 -0.18
N VAL A 95 3.56 4.60 -0.36
CA VAL A 95 4.54 4.84 -1.44
C VAL A 95 5.98 4.95 -0.94
N TRP A 96 6.25 4.51 0.29
CA TRP A 96 7.53 4.68 1.01
C TRP A 96 8.14 3.37 1.54
N HIS A 97 7.51 2.22 1.26
CA HIS A 97 7.95 0.90 1.72
C HIS A 97 7.78 -0.17 0.63
N PRO A 98 8.82 -0.98 0.33
CA PRO A 98 10.00 -1.24 1.17
C PRO A 98 11.09 -0.16 1.10
N GLU A 99 11.09 0.64 0.04
CA GLU A 99 12.09 1.66 -0.23
C GLU A 99 11.38 2.98 -0.58
N THR A 100 12.00 4.09 -0.23
CA THR A 100 11.52 5.42 -0.58
C THR A 100 12.01 5.81 -1.97
N ALA A 101 11.19 6.53 -2.72
CA ALA A 101 11.60 7.19 -3.95
C ALA A 101 12.54 8.38 -3.65
N LEU A 102 13.14 8.93 -4.70
CA LEU A 102 13.92 10.17 -4.63
C LEU A 102 13.03 11.35 -4.26
N GLN A 103 13.61 12.33 -3.56
CA GLN A 103 12.92 13.56 -3.16
C GLN A 103 12.27 14.27 -4.36
N GLU A 104 12.92 14.30 -5.53
CA GLU A 104 12.38 14.94 -6.73
C GLU A 104 11.19 14.17 -7.33
N THR A 105 11.17 12.84 -7.22
CA THR A 105 9.99 12.04 -7.61
C THR A 105 8.81 12.42 -6.73
N TYR A 106 9.01 12.52 -5.41
CA TYR A 106 7.94 12.92 -4.50
C TYR A 106 7.47 14.35 -4.72
N ARG A 107 8.39 15.28 -5.02
CA ARG A 107 8.04 16.66 -5.39
C ARG A 107 7.16 16.69 -6.63
N GLU A 108 7.55 15.97 -7.68
CA GLU A 108 6.78 15.89 -8.91
C GLU A 108 5.44 15.17 -8.72
N LEU A 109 5.39 14.16 -7.85
CA LEU A 109 4.16 13.45 -7.49
C LEU A 109 3.15 14.39 -6.82
N ALA A 110 3.58 15.16 -5.82
CA ALA A 110 2.72 16.14 -5.15
C ALA A 110 2.25 17.24 -6.11
N ARG A 111 3.12 17.67 -7.03
CA ARG A 111 2.78 18.68 -8.05
C ARG A 111 1.74 18.18 -9.06
N ARG A 112 1.87 16.94 -9.55
CA ARG A 112 0.94 16.36 -10.53
C ARG A 112 -0.36 15.88 -9.90
N TYR A 113 -0.28 15.36 -8.67
CA TYR A 113 -1.41 14.76 -7.97
C TYR A 113 -1.52 15.33 -6.55
N PRO A 114 -2.02 16.56 -6.38
CA PRO A 114 -2.17 17.19 -5.06
C PRO A 114 -2.97 16.33 -4.06
N LYS A 115 -3.88 15.48 -4.54
CA LYS A 115 -4.63 14.52 -3.70
C LYS A 115 -3.74 13.52 -2.95
N MET A 116 -2.49 13.34 -3.37
CA MET A 116 -1.52 12.42 -2.76
C MET A 116 -0.55 13.11 -1.78
N VAL A 117 -0.78 14.38 -1.43
CA VAL A 117 0.17 15.18 -0.63
C VAL A 117 0.47 14.57 0.74
N TYR A 118 -0.49 13.88 1.38
CA TYR A 118 -0.27 13.23 2.68
C TYR A 118 0.58 11.96 2.56
N GLN A 119 0.41 11.20 1.49
CA GLN A 119 1.25 10.04 1.17
C GLN A 119 2.68 10.50 0.92
N VAL A 120 2.85 11.62 0.21
CA VAL A 120 4.16 12.26 0.01
C VAL A 120 4.72 12.79 1.34
N GLY A 121 3.90 13.42 2.17
CA GLY A 121 4.30 13.92 3.49
C GLY A 121 4.81 12.81 4.41
N ARG A 122 4.11 11.67 4.46
CA ARG A 122 4.57 10.49 5.19
C ARG A 122 5.83 9.87 4.60
N ALA A 123 5.97 9.87 3.27
CA ALA A 123 7.22 9.46 2.64
C ALA A 123 8.40 10.37 3.02
N CYS A 124 8.17 11.68 3.15
CA CYS A 124 9.18 12.63 3.66
C CYS A 124 9.56 12.32 5.12
N ALA A 125 8.57 11.99 5.96
CA ALA A 125 8.79 11.57 7.34
C ALA A 125 9.64 10.29 7.44
N VAL A 126 9.50 9.36 6.50
CA VAL A 126 10.35 8.17 6.40
C VAL A 126 11.75 8.49 5.89
N ALA A 127 11.85 9.28 4.82
CA ALA A 127 13.11 9.53 4.11
C ALA A 127 13.98 10.65 4.72
N GLY A 128 13.43 11.43 5.65
CA GLY A 128 14.09 12.60 6.23
C GLY A 128 14.10 13.83 5.31
N TYR A 129 13.20 13.89 4.32
CA TYR A 129 13.10 14.98 3.34
C TYR A 129 12.41 16.23 3.93
N THR A 130 13.02 16.79 4.98
CA THR A 130 12.49 17.93 5.73
C THR A 130 12.20 19.13 4.83
N GLN A 131 13.11 19.46 3.91
CA GLN A 131 12.93 20.58 2.98
C GLN A 131 11.70 20.39 2.07
N LEU A 132 11.46 19.18 1.58
CA LEU A 132 10.27 18.90 0.77
C LEU A 132 9.02 19.00 1.65
N TYR A 133 9.03 18.39 2.84
CA TYR A 133 7.90 18.48 3.77
C TYR A 133 7.50 19.94 4.07
N THR A 134 8.48 20.80 4.39
CA THR A 134 8.25 22.23 4.60
C THR A 134 7.68 22.92 3.36
N GLN A 135 8.07 22.50 2.15
CA GLN A 135 7.47 23.01 0.91
C GLN A 135 6.00 22.62 0.78
N LEU A 136 5.65 21.36 1.03
CA LEU A 136 4.25 20.88 0.96
C LEU A 136 3.37 21.68 1.93
N TYR A 137 3.91 22.00 3.11
CA TYR A 137 3.25 22.86 4.07
C TYR A 137 3.03 24.28 3.58
N ASN A 138 4.06 24.92 3.03
CA ASN A 138 3.95 26.31 2.60
C ASN A 138 3.15 26.51 1.30
N GLU A 139 3.13 25.50 0.41
CA GLU A 139 2.58 25.65 -0.94
C GLU A 139 1.26 24.89 -1.15
N LEU A 140 1.01 23.81 -0.39
CA LEU A 140 -0.15 22.93 -0.57
C LEU A 140 -1.03 22.82 0.70
N ASP A 141 -0.76 23.66 1.70
CA ASP A 141 -1.53 23.77 2.94
C ASP A 141 -1.78 22.41 3.65
N ILE A 142 -0.76 21.52 3.68
CA ILE A 142 -0.88 20.25 4.42
C ILE A 142 -1.06 20.52 5.92
N LEU A 143 -2.04 19.86 6.55
CA LEU A 143 -2.29 19.99 7.98
C LEU A 143 -1.27 19.17 8.80
N PRO A 144 -0.95 19.57 10.03
CA PRO A 144 -0.07 18.82 10.94
C PRO A 144 -0.68 17.47 11.32
N ASP A 145 -0.38 16.42 10.54
CA ASP A 145 -0.94 15.09 10.70
C ASP A 145 -0.18 14.23 11.73
N VAL A 146 -0.94 13.54 12.60
CA VAL A 146 -0.37 12.72 13.68
C VAL A 146 0.35 11.47 13.18
N HIS A 147 -0.04 10.90 12.03
CA HIS A 147 0.63 9.73 11.46
C HIS A 147 1.98 10.12 10.85
N ILE A 148 2.05 11.26 10.17
CA ILE A 148 3.32 11.80 9.66
C ILE A 148 4.28 12.09 10.83
N ALA A 149 3.79 12.71 11.91
CA ALA A 149 4.60 12.96 13.10
C ALA A 149 5.11 11.68 13.75
N GLN A 150 4.23 10.69 13.96
CA GLN A 150 4.61 9.41 14.55
C GLN A 150 5.62 8.66 13.69
N GLU A 151 5.41 8.61 12.37
CA GLU A 151 6.34 8.02 11.41
C GLU A 151 7.71 8.69 11.49
N ALA A 152 7.77 10.02 11.47
CA ALA A 152 9.01 10.79 11.55
C ALA A 152 9.78 10.46 12.83
N ARG A 153 9.09 10.42 13.98
CA ARG A 153 9.69 10.04 15.26
C ARG A 153 10.24 8.62 15.23
N LYS A 154 9.49 7.66 14.68
CA LYS A 154 9.90 6.25 14.62
C LYS A 154 11.08 6.01 13.67
N CYS A 155 11.18 6.80 12.60
CA CYS A 155 12.31 6.76 11.66
C CYS A 155 13.51 7.62 12.10
N GLY A 156 13.42 8.36 13.22
CA GLY A 156 14.51 9.22 13.71
C GLY A 156 14.63 10.58 13.01
N ASN A 157 13.67 10.95 12.16
CA ASN A 157 13.65 12.22 11.42
C ASN A 157 12.99 13.33 12.26
N LEU A 158 13.68 13.72 13.34
CA LEU A 158 13.10 14.56 14.40
C LEU A 158 12.71 15.96 13.94
N ALA A 159 13.35 16.54 12.92
CA ALA A 159 13.00 17.88 12.44
C ALA A 159 11.53 17.98 11.97
N ILE A 160 11.04 16.99 11.22
CA ILE A 160 9.62 16.95 10.79
C ILE A 160 8.70 16.71 12.00
N PHE A 161 9.10 15.82 12.91
CA PHE A 161 8.35 15.54 14.12
C PHE A 161 8.21 16.81 14.99
N GLU A 162 9.31 17.48 15.30
CA GLU A 162 9.35 18.68 16.13
C GLU A 162 8.57 19.82 15.50
N ASP A 163 8.66 20.00 14.18
CA ASP A 163 7.86 20.97 13.43
C ASP A 163 6.36 20.72 13.63
N ILE A 164 5.86 19.51 13.34
CA ILE A 164 4.45 19.14 13.57
C ILE A 164 4.07 19.27 15.06
N MET A 165 4.98 18.93 15.97
CA MET A 165 4.75 19.02 17.40
C MET A 165 4.74 20.45 17.93
N SER A 166 5.28 21.44 17.21
CA SER A 166 5.19 22.85 17.59
C SER A 166 3.77 23.42 17.45
N TRP A 167 2.91 22.76 16.68
CA TRP A 167 1.53 23.19 16.46
C TRP A 167 0.65 23.01 17.70
N THR A 168 -0.27 23.95 17.88
CA THR A 168 -1.28 23.88 18.94
C THR A 168 -2.28 22.75 18.69
N VAL A 169 -2.70 22.56 17.44
CA VAL A 169 -3.65 21.54 17.00
C VAL A 169 -2.99 20.64 15.97
N ARG A 170 -3.21 19.32 16.10
CA ARG A 170 -2.80 18.29 15.13
C ARG A 170 -4.04 17.53 14.66
N TYR A 171 -3.95 16.88 13.52
CA TYR A 171 -5.08 16.23 12.87
C TYR A 171 -4.80 14.76 12.58
N SER A 172 -5.85 13.96 12.46
CA SER A 172 -5.78 12.60 11.96
C SER A 172 -6.41 12.54 10.57
N ILE A 173 -5.60 12.83 9.55
CA ILE A 173 -5.98 12.85 8.14
C ILE A 173 -5.80 11.47 7.53
N MET A 174 -4.67 10.82 7.78
CA MET A 174 -4.40 9.48 7.27
C MET A 174 -5.13 8.41 8.09
N ASN A 175 -5.51 7.30 7.46
CA ASN A 175 -6.03 6.12 8.14
C ASN A 175 -5.35 4.86 7.60
N ASP A 176 -4.53 4.22 8.43
CA ASP A 176 -3.74 3.04 8.08
C ASP A 176 -4.59 1.77 7.89
N TYR A 177 -5.75 1.70 8.52
CA TYR A 177 -6.63 0.54 8.48
C TYR A 177 -7.52 0.54 7.25
N THR A 178 -7.98 1.71 6.82
CA THR A 178 -8.80 1.87 5.60
C THR A 178 -7.99 2.26 4.36
N LEU A 179 -6.68 2.48 4.51
CA LEU A 179 -5.76 2.88 3.44
C LEU A 179 -6.22 4.15 2.70
N SER A 180 -6.71 5.14 3.45
CA SER A 180 -7.31 6.36 2.90
C SER A 180 -6.88 7.63 3.63
N THR A 181 -7.23 8.78 3.04
CA THR A 181 -7.01 10.12 3.61
C THR A 181 -8.34 10.86 3.68
N ASN A 182 -8.64 11.53 4.80
CA ASN A 182 -9.87 12.28 4.99
C ASN A 182 -9.58 13.78 5.15
N LEU A 183 -9.85 14.54 4.08
CA LEU A 183 -9.69 15.99 4.06
C LEU A 183 -10.99 16.78 4.18
N ASP A 184 -12.14 16.13 3.99
CA ASP A 184 -13.44 16.81 3.99
C ASP A 184 -13.84 17.27 5.40
N LYS A 185 -13.50 16.45 6.41
CA LYS A 185 -13.80 16.72 7.82
C LYS A 185 -12.61 16.34 8.69
N PRO A 186 -11.52 17.14 8.65
CA PRO A 186 -10.34 16.88 9.46
C PRO A 186 -10.72 17.02 10.93
N HIS A 187 -10.45 15.97 11.71
CA HIS A 187 -10.68 15.99 13.15
C HIS A 187 -9.34 16.14 13.88
N SER A 188 -9.36 16.95 14.94
CA SER A 188 -8.20 17.13 15.80
C SER A 188 -7.85 15.83 16.51
N ALA A 189 -6.56 15.53 16.62
CA ALA A 189 -6.08 14.31 17.23
C ALA A 189 -4.79 14.54 18.05
N HIS A 190 -4.52 13.61 18.95
CA HIS A 190 -3.26 13.53 19.69
C HIS A 190 -2.45 12.32 19.21
N LEU A 191 -1.17 12.27 19.56
CA LEU A 191 -0.39 11.07 19.34
C LEU A 191 -0.90 9.98 20.29
N ASN A 192 -1.43 8.90 19.72
CA ASN A 192 -1.97 7.74 20.43
C ASN A 192 -1.11 6.47 20.26
N GLY A 193 -0.07 6.51 19.42
CA GLY A 193 0.79 5.35 19.16
C GLY A 193 0.18 4.31 18.20
N ASP A 194 -0.94 4.62 17.57
CA ASP A 194 -1.71 3.71 16.70
C ASP A 194 -1.27 3.76 15.22
N THR A 195 -0.27 4.58 14.88
CA THR A 195 0.24 4.65 13.52
C THR A 195 0.99 3.37 13.16
N CYS A 196 0.59 2.74 12.04
CA CYS A 196 1.29 1.60 11.42
C CYS A 196 2.60 2.08 10.78
N ALA A 197 3.57 2.46 11.60
CA ALA A 197 4.85 3.00 11.15
C ALA A 197 5.62 1.99 10.28
N ARG A 198 6.55 2.47 9.46
CA ARG A 198 7.30 1.67 8.46
C ARG A 198 7.84 0.36 9.01
N TRP A 199 8.37 0.35 10.24
CA TRP A 199 8.94 -0.85 10.85
C TRP A 199 7.90 -1.98 11.08
N ILE A 200 6.63 -1.64 11.27
CA ILE A 200 5.54 -2.62 11.44
C ILE A 200 5.31 -3.37 10.11
N LEU A 201 5.53 -2.71 8.97
CA LEU A 201 5.34 -3.31 7.63
C LEU A 201 6.36 -4.42 7.30
N ASP A 202 7.43 -4.51 8.11
CA ASP A 202 8.42 -5.59 8.02
C ASP A 202 8.08 -6.80 8.89
N VAL A 203 7.09 -6.69 9.80
CA VAL A 203 6.55 -7.81 10.55
C VAL A 203 5.87 -8.77 9.57
N LYS A 204 6.17 -10.07 9.69
CA LYS A 204 5.69 -11.11 8.79
C LYS A 204 4.69 -11.99 9.53
N GLN A 205 3.56 -12.25 8.90
CA GLN A 205 2.54 -13.19 9.35
C GLN A 205 2.70 -14.53 8.63
N GLY A 206 2.45 -15.63 9.36
CA GLY A 206 2.35 -16.95 8.76
C GLY A 206 1.06 -17.10 7.98
N PHE A 207 1.10 -17.89 6.90
CA PHE A 207 -0.11 -18.32 6.18
C PHE A 207 -0.09 -19.84 6.01
N LYS A 208 -1.28 -20.40 5.91
CA LYS A 208 -1.59 -21.83 5.71
C LYS A 208 -2.31 -21.96 4.37
N ASP A 209 -2.49 -23.20 3.92
CA ASP A 209 -3.35 -23.45 2.76
C ASP A 209 -4.79 -23.09 3.18
N ALA A 210 -5.47 -22.28 2.37
CA ALA A 210 -6.85 -21.88 2.62
C ALA A 210 -7.81 -22.93 2.02
N ASP A 211 -8.70 -23.49 2.85
CA ASP A 211 -9.78 -24.38 2.40
C ASP A 211 -11.11 -23.61 2.19
N CYS A 212 -11.08 -22.27 2.27
CA CYS A 212 -12.26 -21.40 2.13
C CYS A 212 -12.65 -21.12 0.67
N GLU A 213 -13.96 -21.07 0.43
CA GLU A 213 -14.54 -20.47 -0.75
C GLU A 213 -14.68 -18.95 -0.54
N TYR A 214 -14.43 -18.14 -1.59
CA TYR A 214 -14.51 -16.68 -1.52
C TYR A 214 -15.34 -16.15 -2.68
N GLU A 215 -16.18 -15.16 -2.41
CA GLU A 215 -16.89 -14.39 -3.43
C GLU A 215 -16.34 -12.97 -3.52
N GLU A 216 -16.31 -12.41 -4.74
CA GLU A 216 -15.91 -11.02 -4.98
C GLU A 216 -17.15 -10.13 -5.04
N GLU A 217 -17.30 -9.25 -4.05
CA GLU A 217 -18.37 -8.27 -3.94
C GLU A 217 -17.75 -6.85 -3.91
N ASP A 218 -18.06 -6.03 -4.91
CA ASP A 218 -17.54 -4.66 -5.06
C ASP A 218 -16.01 -4.54 -4.95
N GLY A 219 -15.27 -5.49 -5.54
CA GLY A 219 -13.80 -5.53 -5.51
C GLY A 219 -13.22 -5.89 -4.13
N LYS A 220 -14.06 -6.33 -3.19
CA LYS A 220 -13.68 -6.89 -1.89
C LYS A 220 -14.03 -8.38 -1.86
N LEU A 221 -13.16 -9.19 -1.28
CA LEU A 221 -13.42 -10.63 -1.14
C LEU A 221 -14.14 -10.87 0.18
N VAL A 222 -15.28 -11.54 0.11
CA VAL A 222 -16.07 -11.99 1.26
C VAL A 222 -15.89 -13.49 1.38
N SER A 223 -15.40 -13.96 2.53
CA SER A 223 -15.30 -15.40 2.80
C SER A 223 -16.70 -16.01 2.87
N MET A 224 -16.93 -17.05 2.07
CA MET A 224 -18.10 -17.90 2.20
C MET A 224 -17.77 -19.01 3.19
N GLY A 225 -18.06 -18.80 4.48
CA GLY A 225 -17.78 -19.80 5.51
C GLY A 225 -17.80 -19.26 6.94
N VAL A 226 -17.65 -20.18 7.90
CA VAL A 226 -17.47 -19.84 9.31
C VAL A 226 -16.07 -19.22 9.47
N TRP A 227 -16.01 -18.12 10.21
CA TRP A 227 -14.93 -17.13 10.31
C TRP A 227 -13.50 -17.62 10.61
N ASP A 228 -13.28 -18.93 10.83
CA ASP A 228 -12.06 -19.52 11.39
C ASP A 228 -11.09 -20.15 10.34
N GLU A 229 -11.38 -20.11 9.04
CA GLU A 229 -10.59 -20.82 8.00
C GLU A 229 -9.89 -19.91 6.97
N GLN A 230 -9.63 -18.63 7.29
CA GLN A 230 -9.15 -17.60 6.34
C GLN A 230 -7.76 -17.88 5.70
N GLY A 231 -7.06 -18.96 6.08
CA GLY A 231 -5.77 -19.34 5.51
C GLY A 231 -4.59 -18.51 6.03
N TYR A 232 -4.80 -17.63 7.01
CA TYR A 232 -3.75 -16.89 7.71
C TYR A 232 -4.02 -16.85 9.22
N ASP A 233 -2.97 -16.71 10.03
CA ASP A 233 -3.11 -16.73 11.48
C ASP A 233 -3.68 -15.40 11.99
N ASP A 234 -4.94 -15.36 12.45
CA ASP A 234 -5.64 -14.13 12.91
C ASP A 234 -4.96 -13.32 14.03
N ASN A 235 -3.88 -13.84 14.61
CA ASN A 235 -3.11 -13.12 15.62
C ASN A 235 -2.12 -12.15 14.97
N MET A 236 -2.47 -10.87 14.97
CA MET A 236 -1.50 -9.79 14.85
C MET A 236 -1.70 -8.70 15.91
N PHE A 237 -1.59 -9.12 17.17
CA PHE A 237 -1.04 -8.35 18.29
C PHE A 237 -0.24 -9.28 19.21
#